data_AF-A0A9D1Q474-F1
#
_entry.id   AF-A0A9D1Q474-F1
#
_cell.length_a   1.000
_cell.length_b   1.000
_cell.length_c   1.000
_cell.angle_alpha   90.00
_cell.angle_beta   90.00
_cell.angle_gamma   90.00
#
_symmetry.space_group_name_H-M   'P 1'
#
loop_
_entity.id
_entity.type
_entity.pdbx_description
1 polymer ?
#
loop_
_entity_poly.entity_id
_entity_poly.type
_entity_poly.pdbx_seq_one_letter_code
_entity_poly.pdbx_strand_id
1 'polypeptide(L)'
;MDNKVTGERIKQHLYYDWYKYVALAIVCIFVFVVAYVWSGNLRSYEELDVMLTCYDFFDSDFEDDAMDYLNENAAGNIVKLISVQHIAPQSNLWAETLSTYGFSDRTSFLILPESKIEEWARTFMCMYNVAMPGGVYNADVWGRIIPDELKDFYSVPENAAEYYDRMDDVNARCDAGEITQEQRDEEIAEIYARLNALNENLYFAEDINGLRGVYALRVDNLQNVSSYIRFTDDNYEDEKFYLVMHYRNGNIGEYGLNEETFNHYESFYLIRFFLTRYGVTE
;
A
#
# COMPACT_ATOMS: atom_id res chain seq x y z
N MET A 1 1.93 32.52 -65.08
CA MET A 1 2.28 31.15 -65.47
C MET A 1 3.79 31.05 -65.32
N ASP A 2 4.37 30.20 -64.49
CA ASP A 2 3.82 28.99 -63.89
C ASP A 2 4.62 28.67 -62.61
N ASN A 3 3.90 28.52 -61.49
CA ASN A 3 4.37 27.82 -60.28
C ASN A 3 4.60 26.31 -60.53
N LYS A 4 4.70 25.88 -61.80
CA LYS A 4 4.89 24.48 -62.19
C LYS A 4 6.32 24.02 -62.00
N VAL A 5 7.31 24.91 -62.14
CA VAL A 5 8.74 24.52 -62.00
C VAL A 5 9.08 24.11 -60.57
N THR A 6 8.42 24.71 -59.57
CA THR A 6 8.57 24.33 -58.16
C THR A 6 7.83 23.03 -57.82
N GLY A 7 6.60 22.84 -58.32
CA GLY A 7 5.83 21.62 -58.09
C GLY A 7 6.39 20.37 -58.79
N GLU A 8 6.88 20.50 -60.03
CA GLU A 8 7.53 19.40 -60.76
C GLU A 8 8.89 19.03 -60.17
N ARG A 9 9.69 20.01 -59.71
CA ARG A 9 10.93 19.74 -58.98
C ARG A 9 10.69 19.01 -57.67
N ILE A 10 9.68 19.42 -56.90
CA ILE A 10 9.32 18.74 -55.64
C ILE A 10 8.86 17.30 -55.94
N LYS A 11 8.05 17.09 -56.98
CA LYS A 11 7.63 15.75 -57.41
C LYS A 11 8.80 14.88 -57.86
N GLN A 12 9.74 15.42 -58.63
CA GLN A 12 10.94 14.69 -59.05
C GLN A 12 11.88 14.39 -57.88
N HIS A 13 12.02 15.31 -56.93
CA HIS A 13 12.82 15.09 -55.71
C HIS A 13 12.22 13.99 -54.84
N LEU A 14 10.90 13.99 -54.64
CA LEU A 14 10.20 12.90 -53.96
C LEU A 14 10.36 11.58 -54.71
N TYR A 15 10.28 11.56 -56.05
CA TYR A 15 10.37 10.33 -56.82
C TYR A 15 11.78 9.70 -56.82
N TYR A 16 12.84 10.51 -56.78
CA TYR A 16 14.23 10.03 -56.80
C TYR A 16 14.85 9.83 -55.41
N ASP A 17 14.45 10.63 -54.42
CA ASP A 17 15.03 10.63 -53.07
C ASP A 17 14.07 10.11 -51.98
N TRP A 18 12.94 9.50 -52.34
CA TRP A 18 11.98 8.93 -51.37
C TRP A 18 12.66 8.05 -50.31
N TYR A 19 13.68 7.28 -50.69
CA TYR A 19 14.42 6.40 -49.77
C TYR A 19 15.14 7.18 -48.66
N LYS A 20 15.62 8.41 -48.93
CA LYS A 20 16.25 9.28 -47.92
C LYS A 20 15.20 9.75 -46.91
N TYR A 21 14.01 10.07 -47.36
CA TYR A 21 12.90 10.47 -46.49
C TYR A 21 12.38 9.29 -45.66
N VAL A 22 12.32 8.08 -46.24
CA VAL A 22 12.00 6.85 -45.50
C VAL A 22 13.09 6.52 -44.48
N ALA A 23 14.36 6.62 -44.84
CA ALA A 23 15.47 6.41 -43.92
C ALA A 23 15.45 7.44 -42.77
N LEU A 24 15.16 8.71 -43.07
CA LEU A 24 14.99 9.75 -42.05
C LEU A 24 13.80 9.43 -41.13
N ALA A 25 12.67 8.98 -41.67
CA ALA A 25 11.51 8.59 -40.87
C ALA A 25 11.83 7.40 -39.95
N ILE A 26 12.55 6.38 -40.44
CA ILE A 26 13.00 5.25 -39.64
C ILE A 26 13.94 5.71 -38.52
N VAL A 27 14.89 6.61 -38.81
CA VAL A 27 15.79 7.17 -37.81
C VAL A 27 15.02 8.00 -36.78
N CYS A 28 14.05 8.81 -37.19
CA CYS A 28 13.19 9.56 -36.26
C CYS A 28 12.37 8.63 -35.36
N ILE A 29 11.78 7.57 -35.91
CA ILE A 29 11.05 6.55 -35.13
C ILE A 29 12.01 5.86 -34.16
N PHE A 30 13.20 5.47 -34.61
CA PHE A 30 14.21 4.87 -33.76
C PHE A 30 14.64 5.80 -32.62
N VAL A 31 14.94 7.06 -32.90
CA VAL A 31 15.29 8.06 -31.89
C VAL A 31 14.14 8.29 -30.92
N PHE A 32 12.89 8.31 -31.40
CA PHE A 32 11.71 8.47 -30.53
C PHE A 32 11.49 7.25 -29.64
N VAL A 33 11.64 6.04 -30.18
CA VAL A 33 11.56 4.78 -29.42
C VAL A 33 12.70 4.70 -28.40
N VAL A 34 13.93 5.03 -28.79
CA VAL A 34 15.07 5.07 -27.87
C VAL A 34 14.86 6.14 -26.81
N ALA A 35 14.42 7.34 -27.16
CA ALA A 35 14.11 8.38 -26.19
C ALA A 35 12.98 7.97 -25.24
N TYR A 36 11.96 7.26 -25.72
CA TYR A 36 10.86 6.76 -24.89
C TYR A 36 11.30 5.61 -23.96
N VAL A 37 12.16 4.71 -24.44
CA VAL A 37 12.73 3.61 -23.64
C VAL A 37 13.77 4.13 -22.64
N TRP A 38 14.58 5.11 -23.03
CA TRP A 38 15.62 5.71 -22.19
C TRP A 38 15.09 6.82 -21.28
N SER A 39 13.93 7.42 -21.54
CA SER A 39 13.36 8.40 -20.62
C SER A 39 12.93 7.76 -19.30
N GLY A 40 13.00 6.43 -19.17
CA GLY A 40 12.82 5.77 -17.87
C GLY A 40 11.49 6.09 -17.21
N ASN A 41 10.48 6.47 -18.00
CA ASN A 41 9.13 6.70 -17.48
C ASN A 41 8.55 5.32 -17.19
N LEU A 42 8.96 4.76 -16.05
CA LEU A 42 8.26 3.66 -15.43
C LEU A 42 6.79 4.07 -15.38
N ARG A 43 5.94 3.12 -15.75
CA ARG A 43 4.52 3.35 -15.63
C ARG A 43 4.21 3.29 -14.14
N SER A 44 3.25 4.09 -13.68
CA SER A 44 2.89 4.15 -12.25
C SER A 44 2.66 2.78 -11.63
N TYR A 45 2.15 1.84 -12.43
CA TYR A 45 1.83 0.48 -12.03
C TYR A 45 3.05 -0.48 -11.96
N GLU A 46 4.22 -0.02 -12.39
CA GLU A 46 5.51 -0.74 -12.30
C GLU A 46 6.31 -0.28 -11.07
N GLU A 47 5.77 0.63 -10.25
CA GLU A 47 6.42 1.24 -9.09
C GLU A 47 5.64 0.94 -7.81
N LEU A 48 6.26 0.35 -6.81
CA LEU A 48 5.67 0.19 -5.48
C LEU A 48 6.33 1.13 -4.47
N ASP A 49 5.52 1.85 -3.71
CA ASP A 49 5.99 2.72 -2.65
C ASP A 49 5.74 2.10 -1.27
N VAL A 50 6.73 2.18 -0.39
CA VAL A 50 6.61 1.88 1.03
C VAL A 50 6.78 3.20 1.79
N MET A 51 5.81 3.58 2.62
CA MET A 51 5.94 4.80 3.42
C MET A 51 6.15 4.47 4.89
N LEU A 52 7.33 4.80 5.39
CA LEU A 52 7.68 4.62 6.78
C LEU A 52 7.52 5.96 7.49
N THR A 53 6.59 6.04 8.45
CA THR A 53 6.49 7.22 9.29
C THR A 53 7.35 7.07 10.55
N CYS A 54 7.95 8.18 11.02
CA CYS A 54 8.82 8.28 12.21
C CYS A 54 10.19 7.60 12.15
N TYR A 55 10.39 6.69 11.20
CA TYR A 55 11.64 5.96 11.05
C TYR A 55 12.44 6.50 9.88
N ASP A 56 13.74 6.69 10.13
CA ASP A 56 14.73 6.62 9.08
C ASP A 56 15.08 5.13 8.88
N PHE A 57 15.03 4.70 7.63
CA PHE A 57 15.35 3.33 7.23
C PHE A 57 16.63 3.36 6.41
N PHE A 58 17.62 2.61 6.86
CA PHE A 58 18.97 2.63 6.31
C PHE A 58 19.43 1.26 5.81
N ASP A 59 18.51 0.33 5.57
CA ASP A 59 18.89 -0.90 4.86
C ASP A 59 19.11 -0.55 3.39
N SER A 60 20.39 -0.49 2.99
CA SER A 60 20.79 -0.17 1.62
C SER A 60 20.36 -1.23 0.61
N ASP A 61 20.06 -2.44 1.08
CA ASP A 61 19.84 -3.60 0.22
C ASP A 61 18.34 -3.99 0.19
N PHE A 62 17.49 -3.29 0.95
CA PHE A 62 16.06 -3.62 1.05
C PHE A 62 15.35 -3.59 -0.30
N GLU A 63 15.58 -2.56 -1.11
CA GLU A 63 14.89 -2.40 -2.40
C GLU A 63 15.27 -3.55 -3.36
N ASP A 64 16.56 -3.89 -3.41
CA ASP A 64 17.08 -4.98 -4.24
C ASP A 64 16.60 -6.35 -3.74
N ASP A 65 16.73 -6.64 -2.45
CA ASP A 65 16.29 -7.90 -1.84
C ASP A 65 14.77 -8.08 -1.96
N ALA A 66 14.00 -7.00 -1.78
CA ALA A 66 12.55 -7.03 -1.97
C ALA A 66 12.19 -7.30 -3.43
N MET A 67 12.91 -6.70 -4.38
CA MET A 67 12.70 -6.95 -5.81
C MET A 67 12.99 -8.40 -6.17
N ASP A 68 14.10 -8.96 -5.68
CA ASP A 68 14.45 -10.36 -5.87
C ASP A 68 13.37 -11.27 -5.27
N TYR A 69 12.91 -10.97 -4.05
CA TYR A 69 11.81 -11.71 -3.43
C TYR A 69 10.52 -11.66 -4.25
N LEU A 70 10.14 -10.49 -4.78
CA LEU A 70 8.95 -10.37 -5.64
C LEU A 70 9.11 -11.18 -6.93
N ASN A 71 10.28 -11.15 -7.57
CA ASN A 71 10.55 -11.92 -8.79
C ASN A 71 10.48 -13.44 -8.56
N GLU A 72 10.86 -13.90 -7.37
CA GLU A 72 10.81 -15.32 -7.00
C GLU A 72 9.40 -15.78 -6.56
N ASN A 73 8.66 -14.93 -5.86
CA ASN A 73 7.44 -15.33 -5.14
C ASN A 73 6.14 -14.79 -5.77
N ALA A 74 6.16 -13.64 -6.45
CA ALA A 74 4.99 -13.07 -7.10
C ALA A 74 4.94 -13.50 -8.57
N ALA A 75 4.06 -14.46 -8.86
CA ALA A 75 3.86 -14.96 -10.22
C ALA A 75 3.42 -13.83 -11.16
N GLY A 76 4.25 -13.55 -12.18
CA GLY A 76 3.97 -12.48 -13.14
C GLY A 76 4.29 -11.07 -12.63
N ASN A 77 5.21 -10.94 -11.67
CA ASN A 77 5.66 -9.65 -11.14
C ASN A 77 5.91 -8.61 -12.26
N ILE A 78 5.22 -7.48 -12.16
CA ILE A 78 5.34 -6.33 -13.08
C ILE A 78 6.16 -5.19 -12.49
N VAL A 79 6.49 -5.27 -11.20
CA VAL A 79 7.20 -4.21 -10.47
C VAL A 79 8.65 -4.15 -10.93
N LYS A 80 9.12 -2.93 -11.16
CA LYS A 80 10.48 -2.60 -11.63
C LYS A 80 11.20 -1.64 -10.70
N LEU A 81 10.47 -0.96 -9.83
CA LEU A 81 11.02 -0.07 -8.82
C LEU A 81 10.24 -0.24 -7.53
N ILE A 82 10.97 -0.39 -6.43
CA ILE A 82 10.46 -0.22 -5.07
C ILE A 82 11.09 1.05 -4.55
N SER A 83 10.29 1.93 -3.96
CA SER A 83 10.75 3.19 -3.41
C SER A 83 10.34 3.26 -1.94
N VAL A 84 11.30 3.57 -1.07
CA VAL A 84 11.06 3.80 0.34
C VAL A 84 10.97 5.30 0.60
N GLN A 85 9.84 5.75 1.11
CA GLN A 85 9.59 7.14 1.45
C GLN A 85 9.49 7.31 2.96
N HIS A 86 10.05 8.43 3.44
CA HIS A 86 10.11 8.78 4.85
C HIS A 86 9.27 10.01 5.13
N ILE A 87 8.47 9.96 6.20
CA ILE A 87 7.75 11.13 6.67
C ILE A 87 7.66 11.20 8.20
N ALA A 88 8.07 12.34 8.76
CA ALA A 88 7.90 12.61 10.19
C ALA A 88 6.44 12.99 10.51
N PRO A 89 5.75 12.35 11.46
CA PRO A 89 4.35 12.70 11.77
C PRO A 89 4.13 14.00 12.49
N GLN A 90 5.18 14.51 13.10
CA GLN A 90 5.19 15.84 13.72
C GLN A 90 5.36 16.95 12.66
N SER A 91 5.61 16.59 11.40
CA SER A 91 5.68 17.57 10.32
C SER A 91 4.33 18.25 10.14
N ASN A 92 4.33 19.58 10.06
CA ASN A 92 3.13 20.36 9.72
C ASN A 92 2.56 19.98 8.33
N LEU A 93 3.35 19.31 7.50
CA LEU A 93 2.96 18.82 6.18
C LEU A 93 2.58 17.34 6.19
N TRP A 94 2.49 16.69 7.36
CA TRP A 94 2.26 15.25 7.44
C TRP A 94 0.94 14.85 6.80
N ALA A 95 -0.16 15.51 7.15
CA ALA A 95 -1.47 15.22 6.58
C ALA A 95 -1.52 15.50 5.06
N GLU A 96 -0.86 16.55 4.58
CA GLU A 96 -0.80 16.88 3.14
C GLU A 96 0.00 15.83 2.36
N THR A 97 1.13 15.40 2.91
CA THR A 97 2.01 14.41 2.29
C THR A 97 1.39 13.01 2.35
N LEU A 98 0.74 12.65 3.46
CA LEU A 98 -0.08 11.45 3.56
C LEU A 98 -1.22 11.48 2.53
N SER A 99 -1.91 12.61 2.38
CA SER A 99 -2.96 12.78 1.38
C SER A 99 -2.45 12.64 -0.06
N THR A 100 -1.22 13.08 -0.33
CA THR A 100 -0.65 13.14 -1.69
C THR A 100 0.01 11.83 -2.10
N TYR A 101 0.75 11.20 -1.18
CA TYR A 101 1.56 10.01 -1.44
C TYR A 101 1.00 8.77 -0.76
N GLY A 102 0.51 8.91 0.48
CA GLY A 102 -0.02 7.79 1.27
C GLY A 102 -1.28 7.15 0.71
N PHE A 103 -2.11 7.93 0.00
CA PHE A 103 -3.29 7.44 -0.70
C PHE A 103 -3.06 7.25 -2.21
N SER A 104 -1.80 7.24 -2.65
CA SER A 104 -1.47 6.97 -4.04
C SER A 104 -1.65 5.49 -4.37
N ASP A 105 -2.06 5.19 -5.60
CA ASP A 105 -2.27 3.82 -6.08
C ASP A 105 -1.00 2.94 -6.05
N ARG A 106 0.17 3.55 -5.84
CA ARG A 106 1.49 2.88 -5.79
C ARG A 106 1.86 2.41 -4.39
N THR A 107 1.23 2.99 -3.37
CA THR A 107 1.60 2.75 -1.98
C THR A 107 1.14 1.37 -1.57
N SER A 108 2.08 0.52 -1.15
CA SER A 108 1.82 -0.82 -0.66
C SER A 108 1.31 -0.79 0.78
N PHE A 109 2.14 -0.26 1.68
CA PHE A 109 1.82 -0.12 3.10
C PHE A 109 2.42 1.15 3.68
N LEU A 110 1.85 1.56 4.81
CA LEU A 110 2.35 2.65 5.61
C LEU A 110 2.55 2.18 7.05
N ILE A 111 3.57 2.67 7.74
CA ILE A 111 3.71 2.47 9.19
C ILE A 111 3.27 3.75 9.88
N LEU A 112 2.27 3.71 10.76
CA LEU A 112 1.73 4.85 11.51
C LEU A 112 2.04 4.71 13.01
N PRO A 113 2.23 5.82 13.75
CA PRO A 113 2.33 5.78 15.20
C PRO A 113 0.94 5.61 15.86
N GLU A 114 0.91 5.10 17.08
CA GLU A 114 -0.32 4.83 17.86
C GLU A 114 -1.25 6.06 17.94
N SER A 115 -0.72 7.26 18.19
CA SER A 115 -1.48 8.52 18.23
C SER A 115 -2.28 8.83 16.96
N LYS A 116 -1.96 8.20 15.81
CA LYS A 116 -2.63 8.41 14.52
C LYS A 116 -3.53 7.27 14.10
N ILE A 117 -3.51 6.15 14.82
CA ILE A 117 -4.20 4.94 14.38
C ILE A 117 -5.72 5.07 14.43
N GLU A 118 -6.27 5.70 15.47
CA GLU A 118 -7.72 5.91 15.56
C GLU A 118 -8.28 6.77 14.43
N GLU A 119 -7.54 7.80 14.02
CA GLU A 119 -7.94 8.73 12.96
C GLU A 119 -7.84 8.09 11.57
N TRP A 120 -6.78 7.31 11.31
CA TRP A 120 -6.41 6.93 9.95
C TRP A 120 -6.61 5.46 9.59
N ALA A 121 -6.46 4.51 10.52
CA ALA A 121 -6.45 3.09 10.17
C ALA A 121 -7.73 2.64 9.44
N ARG A 122 -8.88 3.21 9.78
CA ARG A 122 -10.19 2.91 9.17
C ARG A 122 -10.32 3.37 7.71
N THR A 123 -9.42 4.23 7.24
CA THR A 123 -9.38 4.70 5.84
C THR A 123 -8.58 3.75 4.94
N PHE A 124 -7.86 2.80 5.54
CA PHE A 124 -7.04 1.80 4.89
C PHE A 124 -7.79 0.47 4.70
N MET A 125 -7.16 -0.49 4.01
CA MET A 125 -7.76 -1.80 3.80
C MET A 125 -7.90 -2.56 5.11
N CYS A 126 -9.06 -3.20 5.32
CA CYS A 126 -9.17 -4.28 6.29
C CYS A 126 -8.28 -5.44 5.86
N MET A 127 -7.39 -5.91 6.71
CA MET A 127 -6.49 -7.03 6.41
C MET A 127 -7.12 -8.38 6.77
N TYR A 128 -8.06 -8.39 7.72
CA TYR A 128 -8.80 -9.58 8.14
C TYR A 128 -10.23 -9.22 8.54
N ASN A 129 -11.21 -9.79 7.87
CA ASN A 129 -12.63 -9.61 8.20
C ASN A 129 -13.07 -10.64 9.26
N VAL A 130 -13.46 -10.16 10.44
CA VAL A 130 -13.86 -11.04 11.55
C VAL A 130 -15.26 -11.65 11.38
N ALA A 131 -16.11 -11.07 10.54
CA ALA A 131 -17.43 -11.61 10.25
C ALA A 131 -17.37 -12.82 9.31
N MET A 132 -16.27 -12.98 8.56
CA MET A 132 -16.06 -14.08 7.61
C MET A 132 -14.69 -14.73 7.80
N PRO A 133 -14.40 -15.31 8.98
CA PRO A 133 -13.05 -15.77 9.35
C PRO A 133 -12.47 -16.81 8.39
N GLY A 134 -13.30 -17.68 7.82
CA GLY A 134 -12.93 -18.69 6.81
C GLY A 134 -13.24 -18.30 5.36
N GLY A 135 -13.54 -17.03 5.08
CA GLY A 135 -13.86 -16.54 3.74
C GLY A 135 -12.65 -16.50 2.82
N VAL A 136 -12.89 -16.57 1.51
CA VAL A 136 -11.86 -16.47 0.46
C VAL A 136 -11.04 -15.17 0.62
N TYR A 137 -11.70 -14.07 0.98
CA TYR A 137 -11.05 -12.78 1.25
C TYR A 137 -9.92 -12.89 2.28
N ASN A 138 -10.19 -13.49 3.45
CA ASN A 138 -9.16 -13.64 4.49
C ASN A 138 -8.05 -14.59 4.04
N ALA A 139 -8.37 -15.64 3.30
CA ALA A 139 -7.34 -16.53 2.76
C ALA A 139 -6.42 -15.80 1.77
N ASP A 140 -6.97 -14.92 0.94
CA ASP A 140 -6.23 -14.17 -0.08
C ASP A 140 -5.47 -12.97 0.47
N VAL A 141 -5.96 -12.30 1.50
CA VAL A 141 -5.27 -11.15 2.12
C VAL A 141 -4.39 -11.63 3.27
N TRP A 142 -5.02 -12.07 4.37
CA TRP A 142 -4.34 -12.45 5.61
C TRP A 142 -3.35 -13.59 5.43
N GLY A 143 -3.76 -14.65 4.71
CA GLY A 143 -2.90 -15.81 4.45
C GLY A 143 -1.67 -15.49 3.61
N ARG A 144 -1.70 -14.40 2.83
CA ARG A 144 -0.58 -13.97 2.01
C ARG A 144 0.36 -13.02 2.75
N ILE A 145 -0.19 -12.09 3.53
CA ILE A 145 0.62 -11.08 4.22
C ILE A 145 1.32 -11.61 5.49
N ILE A 146 0.69 -12.52 6.25
CA ILE A 146 1.26 -13.00 7.52
C ILE A 146 2.22 -14.17 7.26
N PRO A 147 3.51 -14.04 7.60
CA PRO A 147 4.47 -15.15 7.55
C PRO A 147 4.08 -16.26 8.53
N ASP A 148 4.48 -17.50 8.23
CA ASP A 148 4.11 -18.66 9.04
C ASP A 148 4.69 -18.55 10.46
N GLU A 149 5.86 -17.95 10.58
CA GLU A 149 6.61 -17.70 11.82
C GLU A 149 5.91 -16.71 12.75
N LEU A 150 5.05 -15.82 12.22
CA LEU A 150 4.38 -14.76 12.98
C LEU A 150 2.88 -15.01 13.18
N LYS A 151 2.36 -16.19 12.79
CA LYS A 151 0.92 -16.51 12.90
C LYS A 151 0.40 -16.45 14.33
N ASP A 152 1.20 -16.90 15.30
CA ASP A 152 0.80 -16.86 16.71
C ASP A 152 0.81 -15.42 17.23
N PHE A 153 1.81 -14.63 16.82
CA PHE A 153 1.96 -13.22 17.21
C PHE A 153 0.79 -12.35 16.72
N TYR A 154 0.37 -12.56 15.47
CA TYR A 154 -0.79 -11.90 14.86
C TYR A 154 -2.05 -12.76 14.90
N SER A 155 -2.21 -13.64 15.89
CA SER A 155 -3.41 -14.47 15.98
C SER A 155 -4.65 -13.61 16.25
N VAL A 156 -5.69 -13.78 15.42
CA VAL A 156 -6.97 -13.09 15.58
C VAL A 156 -7.79 -13.85 16.64
N PRO A 157 -8.24 -13.20 17.73
CA PRO A 157 -9.04 -13.86 18.76
C PRO A 157 -10.35 -14.43 18.22
N GLU A 158 -10.69 -15.67 18.58
CA GLU A 158 -11.90 -16.34 18.08
C GLU A 158 -13.20 -15.60 18.44
N ASN A 159 -13.22 -14.90 19.57
CA ASN A 159 -14.37 -14.14 20.05
C ASN A 159 -14.40 -12.69 19.54
N ALA A 160 -13.52 -12.27 18.64
CA ALA A 160 -13.47 -10.89 18.14
C ALA A 160 -14.82 -10.44 17.54
N ALA A 161 -15.53 -11.33 16.84
CA ALA A 161 -16.84 -11.03 16.26
C ALA A 161 -17.90 -10.66 17.32
N GLU A 162 -17.87 -11.31 18.49
CA GLU A 162 -18.84 -11.06 19.57
C GLU A 162 -18.75 -9.63 20.12
N TYR A 163 -17.59 -8.98 20.01
CA TYR A 163 -17.42 -7.59 20.43
C TYR A 163 -18.18 -6.65 19.49
N TYR A 164 -18.19 -6.92 18.19
CA TYR A 164 -18.97 -6.15 17.24
C TYR A 164 -20.47 -6.38 17.41
N ASP A 165 -20.90 -7.61 17.73
CA ASP A 165 -22.31 -7.88 18.06
C ASP A 165 -22.77 -7.08 19.30
N ARG A 166 -21.88 -6.91 20.28
CA ARG A 166 -22.15 -6.06 21.44
C ARG A 166 -22.25 -4.57 21.07
N MET A 167 -21.43 -4.09 20.13
CA MET A 167 -21.56 -2.72 19.63
C MET A 167 -22.89 -2.50 18.92
N ASP A 168 -23.37 -3.51 18.17
CA ASP A 168 -24.69 -3.45 17.53
C ASP A 168 -25.84 -3.39 18.54
N ASP A 169 -25.74 -4.13 19.65
CA ASP A 169 -26.71 -4.03 20.75
C ASP A 169 -26.73 -2.62 21.37
N VAL A 170 -25.56 -2.03 21.59
CA VAL A 170 -25.44 -0.64 22.11
C VAL A 170 -26.05 0.36 21.12
N ASN A 171 -25.78 0.20 19.81
CA ASN A 171 -26.40 1.02 18.76
C ASN A 171 -27.92 0.88 18.77
N ALA A 172 -28.44 -0.34 18.84
CA ALA A 172 -29.88 -0.61 18.87
C ALA A 172 -30.57 -0.01 20.11
N ARG A 173 -29.94 -0.08 21.28
CA ARG A 173 -30.41 0.57 22.52
C ARG A 173 -30.47 2.09 22.37
N CYS A 174 -29.50 2.70 21.70
CA CYS A 174 -29.51 4.13 21.40
C CYS A 174 -30.64 4.50 20.43
N ASP A 175 -30.83 3.73 19.37
CA ASP A 175 -31.89 3.95 18.38
C ASP A 175 -33.31 3.76 18.97
N ALA A 176 -33.44 2.87 19.96
CA ALA A 176 -34.66 2.68 20.74
C ALA A 176 -34.90 3.80 21.77
N GLY A 177 -33.92 4.69 21.98
CA GLY A 177 -33.99 5.78 22.96
C GLY A 177 -33.80 5.33 24.41
N GLU A 178 -33.23 4.13 24.64
CA GLU A 178 -32.94 3.60 25.97
C GLU A 178 -31.68 4.24 26.59
N ILE A 179 -30.75 4.67 25.74
CA ILE A 179 -29.52 5.39 26.12
C ILE A 179 -29.34 6.64 25.25
N THR A 180 -28.52 7.59 25.73
CA THR A 180 -28.13 8.77 24.96
C THR A 180 -27.02 8.46 23.96
N GLN A 181 -26.81 9.35 22.99
CA GLN A 181 -25.68 9.26 22.06
C GLN A 181 -24.33 9.28 22.76
N GLU A 182 -24.18 10.11 23.80
CA GLU A 182 -22.96 10.19 24.61
C GLU A 182 -22.66 8.85 25.33
N GLN A 183 -23.68 8.22 25.90
CA GLN A 183 -23.55 6.89 26.54
C GLN A 183 -23.21 5.80 25.52
N ARG A 184 -23.81 5.83 24.34
CA ARG A 184 -23.48 4.89 23.25
C ARG A 184 -22.01 5.03 22.85
N ASP A 185 -21.53 6.26 22.66
CA ASP A 185 -20.17 6.51 22.20
C ASP A 185 -19.14 6.07 23.26
N GLU A 186 -19.42 6.29 24.56
CA GLU A 186 -18.61 5.80 25.68
C GLU A 186 -18.60 4.27 25.76
N GLU A 187 -19.77 3.62 25.72
CA GLU A 187 -19.88 2.15 25.76
C GLU A 187 -19.17 1.50 24.56
N ILE A 188 -19.30 2.06 23.35
CA ILE A 188 -18.60 1.55 22.15
C ILE A 188 -17.09 1.71 22.28
N ALA A 189 -16.60 2.86 22.75
CA ALA A 189 -15.18 3.09 22.97
C ALA A 189 -14.59 2.07 23.97
N GLU A 190 -15.30 1.77 25.05
CA GLU A 190 -14.89 0.72 25.99
C GLU A 190 -14.83 -0.67 25.35
N ILE A 191 -15.80 -1.01 24.50
CA ILE A 191 -15.82 -2.31 23.81
C ILE A 191 -14.60 -2.40 22.86
N TYR A 192 -14.32 -1.36 22.09
CA TYR A 192 -13.11 -1.31 21.24
C TYR A 192 -11.83 -1.43 22.04
N ALA A 193 -11.71 -0.72 23.16
CA ALA A 193 -10.54 -0.79 24.03
C ALA A 193 -10.31 -2.22 24.55
N ARG A 194 -11.38 -2.92 24.93
CA ARG A 194 -11.30 -4.33 25.37
C ARG A 194 -10.97 -5.29 24.22
N LEU A 195 -11.48 -5.04 23.02
CA LEU A 195 -11.17 -5.84 21.84
C LEU A 195 -9.69 -5.71 21.45
N ASN A 196 -9.18 -4.48 21.37
CA ASN A 196 -7.78 -4.20 21.09
C ASN A 196 -6.83 -4.70 22.19
N ALA A 197 -7.32 -4.86 23.42
CA ALA A 197 -6.54 -5.47 24.51
C ALA A 197 -6.45 -7.01 24.42
N LEU A 198 -7.27 -7.69 23.61
CA LEU A 198 -7.19 -9.15 23.45
C LEU A 198 -5.90 -9.58 22.74
N ASN A 199 -5.47 -8.80 21.76
CA ASN A 199 -4.17 -8.92 21.12
C ASN A 199 -3.68 -7.53 20.73
N GLU A 200 -2.77 -6.97 21.53
CA GLU A 200 -2.20 -5.63 21.31
C GLU A 200 -1.39 -5.51 20.02
N ASN A 201 -1.07 -6.63 19.37
CA ASN A 201 -0.40 -6.65 18.08
C ASN A 201 -1.33 -6.36 16.91
N LEU A 202 -2.64 -6.30 17.16
CA LEU A 202 -3.66 -6.07 16.16
C LEU A 202 -4.44 -4.81 16.54
N TYR A 203 -4.77 -4.01 15.54
CA TYR A 203 -5.73 -2.92 15.71
C TYR A 203 -7.04 -3.26 15.00
N PHE A 204 -8.09 -3.41 15.78
CA PHE A 204 -9.45 -3.71 15.36
C PHE A 204 -10.26 -2.43 15.19
N ALA A 205 -11.00 -2.36 14.08
CA ALA A 205 -11.89 -1.25 13.80
C ALA A 205 -13.06 -1.66 12.90
N GLU A 206 -13.96 -0.70 12.64
CA GLU A 206 -15.02 -0.77 11.65
C GLU A 206 -14.89 0.44 10.72
N ASP A 207 -14.90 0.21 9.40
CA ASP A 207 -14.86 1.28 8.41
C ASP A 207 -16.24 1.86 8.08
N ILE A 208 -16.25 2.88 7.22
CA ILE A 208 -17.47 3.57 6.77
C ILE A 208 -18.45 2.67 6.00
N ASN A 209 -17.98 1.54 5.46
CA ASN A 209 -18.80 0.57 4.75
C ASN A 209 -19.32 -0.55 5.67
N GLY A 210 -19.02 -0.48 6.98
CA GLY A 210 -19.40 -1.49 7.96
C GLY A 210 -18.54 -2.76 7.89
N LEU A 211 -17.37 -2.70 7.26
CA LEU A 211 -16.43 -3.81 7.28
C LEU A 211 -15.72 -3.83 8.64
N ARG A 212 -15.72 -4.99 9.30
CA ARG A 212 -15.27 -5.16 10.69
C ARG A 212 -14.09 -6.10 10.73
N GLY A 213 -13.01 -5.67 11.36
CA GLY A 213 -11.84 -6.52 11.43
C GLY A 213 -10.54 -5.81 11.78
N VAL A 214 -9.44 -6.43 11.37
CA VAL A 214 -8.09 -5.93 11.62
C VAL A 214 -7.72 -4.91 10.55
N TYR A 215 -7.31 -3.71 10.96
CA TYR A 215 -6.89 -2.62 10.09
C TYR A 215 -5.42 -2.24 10.26
N ALA A 216 -4.76 -2.68 11.33
CA ALA A 216 -3.33 -2.43 11.50
C ALA A 216 -2.62 -3.59 12.23
N LEU A 217 -1.34 -3.79 11.90
CA LEU A 217 -0.45 -4.78 12.51
C LEU A 217 0.65 -4.06 13.27
N ARG A 218 0.84 -4.36 14.55
CA ARG A 218 1.89 -3.74 15.36
C ARG A 218 3.28 -4.20 14.89
N VAL A 219 4.22 -3.26 14.80
CA VAL A 219 5.56 -3.44 14.23
C VAL A 219 6.64 -2.66 15.01
N ASP A 220 6.40 -2.23 16.23
CA ASP A 220 7.40 -1.55 17.07
C ASP A 220 8.61 -2.45 17.43
N ASN A 221 8.40 -3.77 17.49
CA ASN A 221 9.49 -4.74 17.67
C ASN A 221 10.58 -4.65 16.58
N LEU A 222 10.28 -4.07 15.40
CA LEU A 222 11.27 -3.82 14.36
C LEU A 222 12.48 -3.02 14.87
N GLN A 223 12.28 -2.08 15.81
CA GLN A 223 13.35 -1.28 16.41
C GLN A 223 14.33 -2.14 17.21
N ASN A 224 13.81 -3.16 17.91
CA ASN A 224 14.61 -4.02 18.79
C ASN A 224 15.36 -5.11 18.04
N VAL A 225 14.93 -5.41 16.81
CA VAL A 225 15.45 -6.51 15.99
C VAL A 225 16.33 -6.01 14.84
N SER A 226 16.15 -4.76 14.38
CA SER A 226 16.86 -4.21 13.22
C SER A 226 17.70 -2.99 13.57
N SER A 227 19.03 -3.07 13.35
CA SER A 227 19.93 -1.90 13.43
C SER A 227 19.70 -0.86 12.32
N TYR A 228 18.88 -1.20 11.33
CA TYR A 228 18.62 -0.40 10.12
C TYR A 228 17.44 0.56 10.28
N ILE A 229 16.69 0.45 11.38
CA ILE A 229 15.54 1.29 11.67
C ILE A 229 15.90 2.20 12.86
N ARG A 230 15.86 3.51 12.67
CA ARG A 230 16.09 4.49 13.73
C ARG A 230 15.01 5.55 13.72
N PHE A 231 14.63 6.03 14.90
CA PHE A 231 13.78 7.22 14.96
C PHE A 231 14.55 8.43 14.47
N THR A 232 13.86 9.28 13.71
CA THR A 232 14.40 10.56 13.25
C THR A 232 14.60 11.54 14.42
N ASP A 233 13.90 11.35 15.55
CA ASP A 233 14.03 12.12 16.79
C ASP A 233 13.86 11.21 18.02
N ASP A 234 14.77 11.32 18.99
CA ASP A 234 14.74 10.59 20.27
C ASP A 234 13.60 11.03 21.20
N ASN A 235 12.90 12.13 20.89
CA ASN A 235 11.76 12.67 21.65
C ASN A 235 10.40 12.25 21.07
N TYR A 236 10.35 11.16 20.31
CA TYR A 236 9.08 10.65 19.78
C TYR A 236 8.18 10.15 20.93
N GLU A 237 6.95 10.66 21.03
CA GLU A 237 6.06 10.40 22.17
C GLU A 237 5.38 9.02 22.10
N ASP A 238 5.15 8.50 20.89
CA ASP A 238 4.51 7.19 20.72
C ASP A 238 5.52 6.04 20.86
N GLU A 239 5.14 5.04 21.66
CA GLU A 239 5.96 3.83 21.88
C GLU A 239 5.56 2.69 20.93
N LYS A 240 4.38 2.77 20.29
CA LYS A 240 3.86 1.72 19.41
C LYS A 240 3.64 2.24 17.98
N PHE A 241 3.91 1.34 17.04
CA PHE A 241 3.85 1.61 15.61
C PHE A 241 3.12 0.47 14.92
N TYR A 242 2.37 0.82 13.89
CA TYR A 242 1.42 -0.08 13.26
C TYR A 242 1.51 0.04 11.74
N LEU A 243 1.71 -1.08 11.06
CA LEU A 243 1.62 -1.22 9.62
C LEU A 243 0.14 -1.24 9.22
N VAL A 244 -0.27 -0.33 8.34
CA VAL A 244 -1.57 -0.28 7.68
C VAL A 244 -1.39 -0.52 6.18
N MET A 245 -2.39 -1.12 5.54
CA MET A 245 -2.32 -1.49 4.14
C MET A 245 -3.17 -0.58 3.25
N HIS A 246 -2.62 -0.14 2.12
CA HIS A 246 -3.40 0.66 1.17
C HIS A 246 -4.61 -0.10 0.62
N TYR A 247 -5.69 0.61 0.26
CA TYR A 247 -6.94 -0.02 -0.20
C TYR A 247 -6.86 -0.56 -1.64
N ARG A 248 -5.87 -0.10 -2.42
CA ARG A 248 -5.58 -0.60 -3.77
C ARG A 248 -4.26 -1.37 -3.76
N ASN A 249 -4.38 -2.69 -3.71
CA ASN A 249 -3.24 -3.61 -3.64
C ASN A 249 -2.83 -4.23 -4.98
N GLY A 250 -3.63 -3.95 -6.02
CA GLY A 250 -3.18 -4.05 -7.38
C GLY A 250 -2.48 -2.75 -7.73
N ASN A 251 -1.20 -2.82 -8.03
CA ASN A 251 -0.50 -1.73 -8.67
C ASN A 251 -0.95 -1.73 -10.13
N ILE A 252 -2.13 -1.16 -10.43
CA ILE A 252 -2.78 -1.30 -11.75
C ILE A 252 -2.85 0.02 -12.52
N GLY A 253 -2.55 1.16 -11.89
CA GLY A 253 -2.58 2.48 -12.52
C GLY A 253 -3.91 2.77 -13.25
N GLU A 254 -3.92 3.78 -14.14
CA GLU A 254 -5.12 4.19 -14.91
C GLU A 254 -5.57 3.17 -15.97
N TYR A 255 -4.82 2.10 -16.24
CA TYR A 255 -5.07 1.19 -17.38
C TYR A 255 -5.27 -0.30 -17.00
N GLY A 256 -5.19 -0.67 -15.73
CA GLY A 256 -4.93 -2.06 -15.32
C GLY A 256 -6.12 -2.93 -14.92
N LEU A 257 -7.26 -2.87 -15.62
CA LEU A 257 -8.27 -3.93 -15.50
C LEU A 257 -8.33 -4.74 -16.80
N ASN A 258 -7.34 -5.59 -17.00
CA ASN A 258 -7.33 -6.68 -17.97
C ASN A 258 -7.26 -8.03 -17.23
N GLU A 259 -7.69 -9.12 -17.87
CA GLU A 259 -7.71 -10.46 -17.25
C GLU A 259 -6.33 -10.89 -16.71
N GLU A 260 -5.25 -10.36 -17.30
CA GLU A 260 -3.87 -10.60 -16.88
C GLU A 260 -3.51 -9.89 -15.57
N THR A 261 -4.17 -8.77 -15.24
CA THR A 261 -3.78 -7.92 -14.09
C THR A 261 -4.65 -8.07 -12.85
N PHE A 262 -5.71 -8.87 -12.94
CA PHE A 262 -6.72 -9.05 -11.91
C PHE A 262 -6.19 -9.68 -10.60
N ASN A 263 -5.00 -10.32 -10.64
CA ASN A 263 -4.38 -11.02 -9.51
C ASN A 263 -3.01 -10.46 -9.12
N HIS A 264 -2.70 -9.21 -9.47
CA HIS A 264 -1.48 -8.54 -9.01
C HIS A 264 -1.63 -8.13 -7.55
N TYR A 265 -0.86 -8.80 -6.70
CA TYR A 265 -0.88 -8.68 -5.24
C TYR A 265 0.54 -8.45 -4.71
N GLU A 266 1.41 -7.83 -5.50
CA GLU A 266 2.81 -7.57 -5.17
C GLU A 266 2.92 -6.80 -3.84
N SER A 267 1.96 -5.92 -3.53
CA SER A 267 1.86 -5.26 -2.23
C SER A 267 1.74 -6.27 -1.06
N PHE A 268 0.98 -7.37 -1.21
CA PHE A 268 0.90 -8.42 -0.18
C PHE A 268 2.24 -9.14 0.00
N TYR A 269 2.92 -9.46 -1.09
CA TYR A 269 4.23 -10.12 -1.05
C TYR A 269 5.29 -9.21 -0.43
N LEU A 270 5.24 -7.90 -0.71
CA LEU A 270 6.15 -6.92 -0.14
C LEU A 270 5.95 -6.75 1.37
N ILE A 271 4.69 -6.71 1.84
CA ILE A 271 4.39 -6.74 3.29
C ILE A 271 4.91 -8.03 3.92
N ARG A 272 4.65 -9.18 3.30
CA ARG A 272 5.13 -10.47 3.81
C ARG A 272 6.66 -10.48 3.91
N PHE A 273 7.37 -10.04 2.87
CA PHE A 273 8.82 -9.93 2.87
C PHE A 273 9.32 -9.05 4.02
N PHE A 274 8.72 -7.86 4.18
CA PHE A 274 9.07 -6.93 5.23
C PHE A 274 8.88 -7.55 6.63
N LEU A 275 7.72 -8.18 6.88
CA LEU A 275 7.43 -8.85 8.15
C LEU A 275 8.35 -10.06 8.40
N THR A 276 8.65 -10.86 7.37
CA THR A 276 9.58 -11.99 7.51
C THR A 276 10.98 -11.51 7.87
N ARG A 277 11.48 -10.48 7.18
CA ARG A 277 12.85 -10.00 7.34
C ARG A 277 13.07 -9.26 8.66
N TYR A 278 12.11 -8.47 9.08
CA TYR A 278 12.29 -7.57 10.22
C TYR A 278 11.40 -7.91 11.43
N GLY A 279 10.27 -8.60 11.22
CA GLY A 279 9.34 -8.97 12.28
C GLY A 279 9.70 -10.26 13.02
N VAL A 280 10.59 -11.09 12.48
CA VAL A 280 11.07 -12.32 13.11
C VAL A 280 12.30 -12.02 13.96
N THR A 281 12.23 -12.31 15.25
CA THR A 281 13.38 -12.29 16.17
C THR A 281 14.22 -13.56 15.97
N GLU A 282 15.51 -13.43 15.65
CA GLU A 282 16.48 -14.54 15.81
C GLU A 282 16.70 -14.94 17.28
#